data_AF-A0A496SQH3-F1
#
_entry.id   AF-A0A496SQH3-F1
#
_cell.length_a   1.000
_cell.length_b   1.000
_cell.length_c   1.000
_cell.angle_alpha   90.00
_cell.angle_beta   90.00
_cell.angle_gamma   90.00
#
_symmetry.space_group_name_H-M   'P 1'
#
loop_
_entity.id
_entity.type
_entity.pdbx_description
1 polymer ?
#
loop_
_entity_poly.entity_id
_entity_poly.type
_entity_poly.pdbx_seq_one_letter_code
_entity_poly.pdbx_strand_id
1 'polypeptide(L)'
;MARVSMKKILIISMTRMGDLLQTTPLIAGLKRQYPGCELSLLVNKGFVEICHMIPFIDRLYTFDLDEFIPRLVRPEFSLVDNYYYLRRLVEQLKEQSFDMVLNLTHSRASAVIAHFLDAPDTRGLTLDREGYQIIKHPWMNYFFTAVRNREFNQYNLVDIHCRCGDVNSNGRRLYLEIPPEAERYSQEFLAQRGISDQDFVIGFQPGASQEDKRWPADSFARLADLVMSAPLPTGKGPVKVILFGAPHEKDIGEQIESSAKTNVINAIGKTNLAQLSALLKRCDLLVTNDTGTMHIACAVGTKVVALFMGSVLSFETGPYGEGNLVLEANIPCSPCNHHLECKDPVCKQYIRPEDVLQAIRLMLTFKQQARNQNEEMRDPASFVSPLSSLLSTGAEYIGNIARHQKLRLFYTTFDQNGMLDFIPLIKCRLTKADLFNLAYRQMWPLVLDSPCEMEKLVSWDESGIPSEHRCDELIEARAEKLAQRCQFFYNVKGNGRVMLSVQDDLKALEKLARFSSRGLSGCEELIRLSQENLKPEDIEHAKKLGKRLLKLDEQIRLLGLVHQALRPLTLMFTFGKANLEDAELFPLAVRSSRLYRLLRYESILLHRLIKGCLERLT
;
A
#
# COMPACT_ATOMS: atom_id res chain seq x y z
N MET A 1 20.03 24.65 -0.10
CA MET A 1 19.88 24.26 -1.51
C MET A 1 18.77 25.10 -2.11
N ALA A 2 19.01 25.79 -3.24
CA ALA A 2 17.95 26.48 -3.96
C ALA A 2 16.88 25.45 -4.35
N ARG A 3 15.59 25.72 -4.07
CA ARG A 3 14.50 24.83 -4.50
C ARG A 3 14.52 24.78 -6.02
N VAL A 4 14.86 23.62 -6.60
CA VAL A 4 14.69 23.38 -8.04
C VAL A 4 13.21 23.63 -8.35
N SER A 5 12.91 24.60 -9.20
CA SER A 5 11.52 24.88 -9.59
C SER A 5 11.08 23.80 -10.56
N MET A 6 10.30 22.82 -10.09
CA MET A 6 9.66 21.85 -10.97
C MET A 6 8.53 22.53 -11.74
N LYS A 7 8.65 22.66 -13.06
CA LYS A 7 7.65 23.29 -13.93
C LYS A 7 6.79 22.27 -14.63
N LYS A 8 7.35 21.14 -15.08
CA LYS A 8 6.62 20.09 -15.80
C LYS A 8 6.86 18.71 -15.20
N ILE A 9 5.79 18.05 -14.78
CA ILE A 9 5.84 16.74 -14.14
C ILE A 9 4.99 15.77 -14.95
N LEU A 10 5.50 14.59 -15.25
CA LEU A 10 4.74 13.49 -15.83
C LEU A 10 4.60 12.36 -14.82
N ILE A 11 3.37 11.87 -14.63
CA ILE A 11 3.08 10.63 -13.91
C ILE A 11 2.69 9.57 -14.94
N ILE A 12 3.35 8.41 -14.90
CA ILE A 12 3.00 7.25 -15.74
C ILE A 12 2.25 6.24 -14.87
N SER A 13 0.94 6.12 -15.09
CA SER A 13 0.04 5.20 -14.40
C SER A 13 -0.87 4.52 -15.42
N MET A 14 -0.36 3.50 -16.10
CA MET A 14 -1.10 2.71 -17.08
C MET A 14 -1.74 1.47 -16.46
N THR A 15 -2.07 1.54 -15.16
CA THR A 15 -2.62 0.45 -14.35
C THR A 15 -4.16 0.51 -14.35
N ARG A 16 -4.82 -0.24 -13.45
CA ARG A 16 -6.30 -0.31 -13.43
C ARG A 16 -6.90 0.94 -12.78
N MET A 17 -8.20 1.14 -12.97
CA MET A 17 -8.95 2.28 -12.41
C MET A 17 -8.74 2.50 -10.89
N GLY A 18 -8.68 1.43 -10.08
CA GLY A 18 -8.45 1.55 -8.63
C GLY A 18 -7.09 2.17 -8.32
N ASP A 19 -6.05 1.68 -8.98
CA ASP A 19 -4.68 2.18 -8.83
C ASP A 19 -4.58 3.65 -9.24
N LEU A 20 -5.27 4.05 -10.33
CA LEU A 20 -5.34 5.45 -10.79
C LEU A 20 -5.93 6.36 -9.69
N LEU A 21 -7.04 5.98 -9.06
CA LEU A 21 -7.63 6.74 -7.97
C LEU A 21 -6.68 6.83 -6.76
N GLN A 22 -5.92 5.77 -6.50
CA GLN A 22 -4.90 5.77 -5.44
C GLN A 22 -3.69 6.66 -5.75
N THR A 23 -3.51 7.15 -6.98
CA THR A 23 -2.49 8.17 -7.32
C THR A 23 -2.93 9.61 -7.01
N THR A 24 -4.23 9.84 -6.81
CA THR A 24 -4.78 11.21 -6.66
C THR A 24 -4.20 12.00 -5.47
N PRO A 25 -3.84 11.40 -4.33
CA PRO A 25 -3.21 12.15 -3.24
C PRO A 25 -1.76 12.57 -3.57
N LEU A 26 -1.04 11.77 -4.37
CA LEU A 26 0.27 12.15 -4.91
C LEU A 26 0.12 13.37 -5.83
N ILE A 27 -0.84 13.33 -6.77
CA ILE A 27 -1.13 14.45 -7.69
C ILE A 27 -1.41 15.74 -6.90
N ALA A 28 -2.30 15.68 -5.91
CA ALA A 28 -2.63 16.82 -5.06
C ALA A 28 -1.45 17.26 -4.18
N GLY A 29 -0.59 16.34 -3.77
CA GLY A 29 0.65 16.64 -3.03
C GLY A 29 1.63 17.42 -3.88
N LEU A 30 1.88 16.98 -5.12
CA LEU A 30 2.82 17.61 -6.04
C LEU A 30 2.41 19.03 -6.41
N LYS A 31 1.12 19.27 -6.71
CA LYS A 31 0.61 20.63 -6.95
C LYS A 31 0.78 21.57 -5.76
N ARG A 32 0.70 21.05 -4.54
CA ARG A 32 0.93 21.83 -3.31
C ARG A 32 2.41 22.11 -3.07
N GLN A 33 3.28 21.12 -3.32
CA GLN A 33 4.72 21.27 -3.15
C GLN A 33 5.33 22.18 -4.22
N TYR A 34 4.81 22.12 -5.45
CA TYR A 34 5.26 22.90 -6.60
C TYR A 34 4.10 23.74 -7.18
N PRO A 35 3.72 24.85 -6.51
CA PRO A 35 2.65 25.72 -7.01
C PRO A 35 2.93 26.21 -8.42
N GLY A 36 1.97 26.07 -9.32
CA GLY A 36 2.07 26.49 -10.73
C GLY A 36 2.78 25.50 -11.65
N CYS A 37 3.17 24.30 -11.17
CA CYS A 37 3.65 23.26 -12.08
C CYS A 37 2.52 22.76 -12.99
N GLU A 38 2.90 22.35 -14.19
CA GLU A 38 2.06 21.62 -15.14
C GLU A 38 2.25 20.11 -14.90
N LEU A 39 1.17 19.43 -14.56
CA LEU A 39 1.13 18.01 -14.25
C LEU A 39 0.41 17.27 -15.37
N SER A 40 1.16 16.38 -16.01
CA SER A 40 0.69 15.47 -17.05
C SER A 40 0.50 14.07 -16.48
N LEU A 41 -0.54 13.36 -16.95
CA LEU A 41 -0.79 11.97 -16.59
C LEU A 41 -0.81 11.11 -17.88
N LEU A 42 -0.05 10.02 -17.91
CA LEU A 42 -0.10 9.00 -18.95
C LEU A 42 -0.82 7.75 -18.43
N VAL A 43 -1.94 7.39 -19.08
CA VAL A 43 -2.81 6.27 -18.67
C VAL A 43 -3.08 5.27 -19.78
N ASN A 44 -3.58 4.08 -19.41
CA ASN A 44 -4.12 3.15 -20.40
C ASN A 44 -5.45 3.70 -20.96
N LYS A 45 -5.64 3.59 -22.28
CA LYS A 45 -6.81 4.12 -22.98
C LYS A 45 -8.15 3.63 -22.41
N GLY A 46 -8.21 2.39 -21.95
CA GLY A 46 -9.42 1.79 -21.34
C GLY A 46 -9.90 2.48 -20.05
N PHE A 47 -9.08 3.34 -19.42
CA PHE A 47 -9.41 4.03 -18.17
C PHE A 47 -9.44 5.56 -18.32
N VAL A 48 -9.59 6.07 -19.54
CA VAL A 48 -9.62 7.53 -19.79
C VAL A 48 -10.83 8.20 -19.13
N GLU A 49 -12.00 7.54 -19.10
CA GLU A 49 -13.23 8.14 -18.57
C GLU A 49 -13.10 8.62 -17.13
N ILE A 50 -12.48 7.83 -16.23
CA ILE A 50 -12.29 8.23 -14.83
C ILE A 50 -11.31 9.40 -14.70
N CYS A 51 -10.37 9.55 -15.64
CA CYS A 51 -9.32 10.57 -15.57
C CYS A 51 -9.87 11.97 -15.75
N HIS A 52 -10.98 12.14 -16.48
CA HIS A 52 -11.67 13.43 -16.61
C HIS A 52 -12.28 13.92 -15.29
N MET A 53 -12.45 13.03 -14.32
CA MET A 53 -12.95 13.35 -12.98
C MET A 53 -11.82 13.52 -11.96
N ILE A 54 -10.56 13.23 -12.32
CA ILE A 54 -9.43 13.42 -11.40
C ILE A 54 -9.01 14.89 -11.46
N PRO A 55 -9.07 15.62 -10.32
CA PRO A 55 -8.68 17.02 -10.31
C PRO A 55 -7.17 17.18 -10.48
N PHE A 56 -6.76 18.41 -10.80
CA PHE A 56 -5.36 18.86 -10.80
C PHE A 56 -4.46 18.30 -11.91
N ILE A 57 -5.02 17.60 -12.90
CA ILE A 57 -4.31 17.18 -14.11
C ILE A 57 -4.47 18.28 -15.16
N ASP A 58 -3.37 18.78 -15.72
CA ASP A 58 -3.41 19.78 -16.79
C ASP A 58 -3.41 19.14 -18.19
N ARG A 59 -2.75 17.99 -18.34
CA ARG A 59 -2.74 17.22 -19.60
C ARG A 59 -2.88 15.73 -19.38
N LEU A 60 -3.69 15.09 -20.22
CA LEU A 60 -3.88 13.65 -20.25
C LEU A 60 -3.29 13.06 -21.54
N TYR A 61 -2.39 12.10 -21.39
CA TYR A 61 -1.86 11.29 -22.48
C TYR A 61 -2.37 9.86 -22.34
N THR A 62 -2.54 9.18 -23.46
CA THR A 62 -3.10 7.83 -23.49
C THR A 62 -2.20 6.88 -24.27
N PHE A 63 -2.15 5.64 -23.79
CA PHE A 63 -1.51 4.53 -24.49
C PHE A 63 -2.46 3.33 -24.49
N ASP A 64 -2.64 2.68 -25.63
CA ASP A 64 -3.55 1.55 -25.75
C ASP A 64 -2.77 0.25 -25.51
N LEU A 65 -2.70 -0.18 -24.24
CA LEU A 65 -2.03 -1.43 -23.88
C LEU A 65 -2.76 -2.66 -24.45
N ASP A 66 -4.08 -2.57 -24.59
CA ASP A 66 -4.92 -3.64 -25.10
C ASP A 66 -4.71 -3.83 -26.61
N GLU A 67 -4.33 -2.77 -27.34
CA GLU A 67 -3.81 -2.87 -28.70
C GLU A 67 -2.33 -3.29 -28.71
N PHE A 68 -1.48 -2.66 -27.89
CA PHE A 68 -0.03 -2.82 -27.98
C PHE A 68 0.46 -4.21 -27.60
N ILE A 69 -0.05 -4.81 -26.50
CA ILE A 69 0.43 -6.10 -26.01
C ILE A 69 0.16 -7.22 -27.03
N PRO A 70 -1.04 -7.38 -27.62
CA PRO A 70 -1.26 -8.36 -28.68
C PRO A 70 -0.34 -8.18 -29.90
N ARG A 71 0.02 -6.94 -30.26
CA ARG A 71 0.93 -6.67 -31.40
C ARG A 71 2.34 -7.20 -31.18
N LEU A 72 2.76 -7.45 -29.94
CA LEU A 72 4.08 -8.01 -29.64
C LEU A 72 4.22 -9.50 -29.97
N VAL A 73 3.10 -10.22 -30.09
CA VAL A 73 3.08 -11.68 -30.31
C VAL A 73 2.46 -12.09 -31.64
N ARG A 74 1.77 -11.15 -32.31
CA ARG A 74 1.05 -11.39 -33.56
C ARG A 74 2.00 -11.26 -34.77
N PRO A 75 2.08 -12.29 -35.63
CA PRO A 75 3.07 -12.33 -36.71
C PRO A 75 2.88 -11.25 -37.78
N GLU A 76 1.68 -10.67 -37.90
CA GLU A 76 1.39 -9.57 -38.84
C GLU A 76 2.04 -8.23 -38.45
N PHE A 77 2.52 -8.08 -37.21
CA PHE A 77 3.22 -6.87 -36.76
C PHE A 77 4.72 -7.13 -36.64
N SER A 78 5.50 -6.39 -37.41
CA SER A 78 6.96 -6.45 -37.31
C SER A 78 7.45 -5.74 -36.04
N LEU A 79 8.70 -6.01 -35.64
CA LEU A 79 9.38 -5.24 -34.60
C LEU A 79 9.44 -3.74 -34.94
N VAL A 80 9.53 -3.41 -36.23
CA VAL A 80 9.56 -2.03 -36.73
C VAL A 80 8.22 -1.33 -36.51
N ASP A 81 7.09 -2.02 -36.75
CA ASP A 81 5.75 -1.47 -36.51
C ASP A 81 5.53 -1.16 -35.02
N ASN A 82 5.95 -2.07 -34.14
CA ASN A 82 5.87 -1.89 -32.70
C ASN A 82 6.78 -0.76 -32.21
N TYR A 83 7.96 -0.61 -32.80
CA TYR A 83 8.85 0.51 -32.54
C TYR A 83 8.20 1.84 -32.93
N TYR A 84 7.64 1.96 -34.13
CA TYR A 84 6.97 3.20 -34.56
C TYR A 84 5.75 3.53 -33.69
N TYR A 85 5.00 2.53 -33.24
CA TYR A 85 3.88 2.72 -32.34
C TYR A 85 4.31 3.36 -31.01
N LEU A 86 5.35 2.81 -30.36
CA LEU A 86 5.93 3.39 -29.14
C LEU A 86 6.59 4.75 -29.40
N ARG A 87 7.34 4.87 -30.50
CA ARG A 87 8.08 6.07 -30.86
C ARG A 87 7.16 7.28 -30.99
N ARG A 88 5.97 7.11 -31.59
CA ARG A 88 4.98 8.18 -31.71
C ARG A 88 4.60 8.79 -30.35
N LEU A 89 4.34 7.95 -29.35
CA LEU A 89 4.05 8.42 -27.99
C LEU A 89 5.28 9.08 -27.36
N VAL A 90 6.45 8.45 -27.48
CA VAL A 90 7.69 8.96 -26.88
C VAL A 90 8.07 10.33 -27.48
N GLU A 91 7.97 10.51 -28.79
CA GLU A 91 8.25 11.79 -29.45
C GLU A 91 7.28 12.89 -28.99
N GLN A 92 5.98 12.58 -28.94
CA GLN A 92 4.97 13.50 -28.41
C GLN A 92 5.24 13.94 -26.96
N LEU A 93 5.70 13.01 -26.11
CA LEU A 93 6.03 13.31 -24.72
C LEU A 93 7.36 14.05 -24.60
N LYS A 94 8.36 13.74 -25.42
CA LYS A 94 9.67 14.41 -25.45
C LYS A 94 9.56 15.90 -25.77
N GLU A 95 8.63 16.27 -26.67
CA GLU A 95 8.35 17.68 -26.99
C GLU A 95 7.99 18.51 -25.76
N GLN A 96 7.52 17.89 -24.68
CA GLN A 96 7.16 18.62 -23.46
C GLN A 96 8.36 18.97 -22.58
N SER A 97 9.48 18.24 -22.67
CA SER A 97 10.67 18.41 -21.80
C SER A 97 10.30 18.43 -20.30
N PHE A 98 9.99 17.25 -19.74
CA PHE A 98 9.61 17.11 -18.34
C PHE A 98 10.81 17.26 -17.40
N ASP A 99 10.62 17.99 -16.29
CA ASP A 99 11.63 18.09 -15.22
C ASP A 99 11.65 16.83 -14.35
N MET A 100 10.47 16.20 -14.19
CA MET A 100 10.28 15.01 -13.38
C MET A 100 9.37 13.99 -14.09
N VAL A 101 9.77 12.72 -14.06
CA VAL A 101 8.97 11.57 -14.50
C VAL A 101 8.80 10.59 -13.34
N LEU A 102 7.56 10.38 -12.91
CA LEU A 102 7.18 9.41 -11.89
C LEU A 102 6.54 8.19 -12.55
N ASN A 103 7.31 7.11 -12.72
CA ASN A 103 6.76 5.86 -13.25
C ASN A 103 6.18 4.96 -12.15
N LEU A 104 4.86 5.02 -11.97
CA LEU A 104 4.11 4.18 -11.05
C LEU A 104 3.63 2.86 -11.68
N THR A 105 3.97 2.63 -12.96
CA THR A 105 3.61 1.40 -13.67
C THR A 105 4.77 0.40 -13.62
N HIS A 106 4.46 -0.86 -13.38
CA HIS A 106 5.47 -1.91 -13.19
C HIS A 106 5.66 -2.79 -14.44
N SER A 107 5.64 -2.18 -15.62
CA SER A 107 5.80 -2.90 -16.89
C SER A 107 7.08 -2.50 -17.61
N ARG A 108 7.66 -3.43 -18.39
CA ARG A 108 8.81 -3.11 -19.25
C ARG A 108 8.51 -1.99 -20.24
N ALA A 109 7.29 -1.97 -20.82
CA ALA A 109 6.87 -0.91 -21.72
C ALA A 109 6.91 0.47 -21.05
N SER A 110 6.42 0.59 -19.82
CA SER A 110 6.50 1.85 -19.06
C SER A 110 7.93 2.27 -18.74
N ALA A 111 8.82 1.30 -18.45
CA ALA A 111 10.23 1.56 -18.17
C ALA A 111 10.97 2.09 -19.41
N VAL A 112 10.67 1.54 -20.59
CA VAL A 112 11.19 2.02 -21.87
C VAL A 112 10.73 3.45 -22.14
N ILE A 113 9.44 3.74 -21.93
CA ILE A 113 8.91 5.11 -22.08
C ILE A 113 9.65 6.06 -21.13
N ALA A 114 9.69 5.76 -19.82
CA ALA A 114 10.35 6.59 -18.82
C ALA A 114 11.84 6.83 -19.15
N HIS A 115 12.57 5.79 -19.55
CA HIS A 115 13.98 5.88 -19.94
C HIS A 115 14.17 6.83 -21.12
N PHE A 116 13.36 6.71 -22.18
CA PHE A 116 13.55 7.57 -23.34
C PHE A 116 13.20 9.03 -23.07
N LEU A 117 12.35 9.35 -22.09
CA LEU A 117 12.04 10.74 -21.75
C LEU A 117 13.22 11.49 -21.13
N ASP A 118 14.19 10.78 -20.54
CA ASP A 118 15.45 11.31 -20.00
C ASP A 118 15.27 12.55 -19.10
N ALA A 119 14.23 12.52 -18.25
CA ALA A 119 13.96 13.61 -17.33
C ALA A 119 15.01 13.67 -16.21
N PRO A 120 15.47 14.87 -15.80
CA PRO A 120 16.47 15.04 -14.75
C PRO A 120 16.14 14.31 -13.44
N ASP A 121 14.86 14.30 -13.05
CA ASP A 121 14.36 13.52 -11.91
C ASP A 121 13.42 12.40 -12.40
N THR A 122 13.99 11.21 -12.63
CA THR A 122 13.21 10.01 -13.00
C THR A 122 13.11 9.04 -11.82
N ARG A 123 11.87 8.76 -11.40
CA ARG A 123 11.56 7.87 -10.27
C ARG A 123 10.68 6.70 -10.70
N GLY A 124 10.72 5.64 -9.91
CA GLY A 124 10.08 4.37 -10.28
C GLY A 124 10.93 3.53 -11.22
N LEU A 125 10.28 2.65 -11.97
CA LEU A 125 10.96 1.71 -12.86
C LEU A 125 11.42 2.39 -14.14
N THR A 126 12.71 2.34 -14.43
CA THR A 126 13.31 2.81 -15.69
C THR A 126 14.39 1.82 -16.15
N LEU A 127 15.17 2.19 -17.16
CA LEU A 127 16.28 1.39 -17.69
C LEU A 127 17.63 2.11 -17.52
N ASP A 128 18.72 1.35 -17.41
CA ASP A 128 20.07 1.85 -17.60
C ASP A 128 20.44 1.95 -19.09
N ARG A 129 21.70 2.29 -19.40
CA ARG A 129 22.18 2.46 -20.79
C ARG A 129 22.27 1.14 -21.55
N GLU A 130 22.41 0.03 -20.83
CA GLU A 130 22.49 -1.33 -21.33
C GLU A 130 21.11 -1.98 -21.50
N GLY A 131 20.04 -1.32 -21.02
CA GLY A 131 18.66 -1.76 -21.13
C GLY A 131 18.18 -2.65 -19.98
N TYR A 132 18.92 -2.74 -18.88
CA TYR A 132 18.49 -3.43 -17.66
C TYR A 132 17.57 -2.54 -16.82
N GLN A 133 16.63 -3.18 -16.12
CA GLN A 133 15.67 -2.49 -15.28
C GLN A 133 16.32 -1.97 -13.99
N ILE A 134 16.12 -0.69 -13.70
CA ILE A 134 16.66 -0.03 -12.52
C ILE A 134 15.58 0.76 -11.77
N ILE A 135 15.75 0.88 -10.45
CA ILE A 135 14.90 1.70 -9.58
C ILE A 135 15.79 2.42 -8.57
N LYS A 136 15.81 3.75 -8.65
CA LYS A 136 16.70 4.58 -7.81
C LYS A 136 16.02 5.07 -6.53
N HIS A 137 14.72 5.34 -6.60
CA HIS A 137 13.99 5.94 -5.49
C HIS A 137 13.76 4.94 -4.33
N PRO A 138 14.09 5.26 -3.06
CA PRO A 138 14.01 4.32 -1.93
C PRO A 138 12.63 3.71 -1.73
N TRP A 139 11.56 4.52 -1.76
CA TRP A 139 10.19 4.03 -1.62
C TRP A 139 9.71 3.17 -2.80
N MET A 140 10.23 3.40 -4.00
CA MET A 140 9.93 2.55 -5.14
C MET A 140 10.71 1.24 -5.06
N ASN A 141 11.95 1.27 -4.55
CA ASN A 141 12.69 0.05 -4.26
C ASN A 141 11.94 -0.78 -3.18
N TYR A 142 11.46 -0.14 -2.12
CA TYR A 142 10.58 -0.77 -1.12
C TYR A 142 9.35 -1.42 -1.77
N PHE A 143 8.62 -0.71 -2.64
CA PHE A 143 7.47 -1.28 -3.33
C PHE A 143 7.83 -2.57 -4.11
N PHE A 144 8.88 -2.54 -4.92
CA PHE A 144 9.28 -3.66 -5.77
C PHE A 144 9.84 -4.85 -4.99
N THR A 145 10.31 -4.64 -3.76
CA THR A 145 10.71 -5.72 -2.85
C THR A 145 9.53 -6.24 -2.03
N ALA A 146 8.64 -5.35 -1.57
CA ALA A 146 7.44 -5.68 -0.81
C ALA A 146 6.51 -6.61 -1.60
N VAL A 147 6.31 -6.38 -2.91
CA VAL A 147 5.50 -7.28 -3.76
C VAL A 147 6.04 -8.72 -3.85
N ARG A 148 7.33 -8.93 -3.57
CA ARG A 148 7.97 -10.27 -3.50
C ARG A 148 7.97 -10.87 -2.09
N ASN A 149 7.49 -10.12 -1.11
CA ASN A 149 7.46 -10.49 0.31
C ASN A 149 6.29 -9.82 1.04
N ARG A 150 5.08 -10.04 0.53
CA ARG A 150 3.90 -9.24 0.90
C ARG A 150 3.40 -9.45 2.32
N GLU A 151 3.77 -10.56 2.96
CA GLU A 151 3.48 -10.82 4.38
C GLU A 151 4.03 -9.70 5.30
N PHE A 152 5.15 -9.08 4.91
CA PHE A 152 5.83 -8.06 5.70
C PHE A 152 5.64 -6.63 5.17
N ASN A 153 4.57 -6.41 4.38
CA ASN A 153 4.17 -5.08 3.94
C ASN A 153 3.03 -4.55 4.82
N GLN A 154 3.16 -3.31 5.29
CA GLN A 154 2.18 -2.64 6.14
C GLN A 154 1.80 -1.26 5.61
N TYR A 155 2.18 -0.93 4.37
CA TYR A 155 1.89 0.36 3.77
C TYR A 155 0.89 0.22 2.63
N ASN A 156 -0.08 1.14 2.64
CA ASN A 156 -1.01 1.26 1.55
C ASN A 156 -0.31 1.83 0.32
N LEU A 157 -0.73 1.39 -0.86
CA LEU A 157 -0.16 1.82 -2.12
C LEU A 157 -0.17 3.35 -2.28
N VAL A 158 -1.20 4.02 -1.76
CA VAL A 158 -1.32 5.48 -1.78
C VAL A 158 -0.16 6.15 -1.04
N ASP A 159 0.22 5.64 0.13
CA ASP A 159 1.31 6.21 0.94
C ASP A 159 2.65 6.03 0.23
N ILE A 160 2.88 4.83 -0.33
CA ILE A 160 4.07 4.54 -1.14
C ILE A 160 4.15 5.49 -2.35
N HIS A 161 3.03 5.70 -3.07
CA HIS A 161 2.97 6.63 -4.20
C HIS A 161 3.26 8.07 -3.77
N CYS A 162 2.68 8.54 -2.67
CA CYS A 162 2.97 9.89 -2.16
C CYS A 162 4.45 10.05 -1.83
N ARG A 163 5.02 9.08 -1.11
CA ARG A 163 6.44 9.10 -0.72
C ARG A 163 7.38 8.96 -1.91
N CYS A 164 6.98 8.29 -2.98
CA CYS A 164 7.71 8.28 -4.25
C CYS A 164 7.89 9.70 -4.83
N GLY A 165 6.90 10.58 -4.66
CA GLY A 165 6.98 11.98 -5.09
C GLY A 165 7.54 12.95 -4.04
N ASP A 166 8.14 12.46 -2.95
CA ASP A 166 8.55 13.26 -1.77
C ASP A 166 7.43 14.14 -1.20
N VAL A 167 6.18 13.68 -1.30
CA VAL A 167 5.01 14.34 -0.73
C VAL A 167 4.34 13.46 0.32
N ASN A 168 3.61 14.12 1.22
CA ASN A 168 2.71 13.45 2.14
C ASN A 168 1.28 13.52 1.60
N SER A 169 0.46 12.57 1.99
CA SER A 169 -0.97 12.50 1.69
C SER A 169 -1.77 13.55 2.48
N ASN A 170 -1.35 14.82 2.48
CA ASN A 170 -1.81 15.95 3.31
C ASN A 170 -3.31 16.34 3.14
N GLY A 171 -4.15 15.46 2.58
CA GLY A 171 -5.62 15.51 2.63
C GLY A 171 -6.28 14.24 3.20
N ARG A 172 -5.52 13.18 3.51
CA ARG A 172 -5.97 11.91 4.12
C ARG A 172 -7.18 11.29 3.42
N ARG A 173 -7.27 11.50 2.10
CA ARG A 173 -8.38 11.09 1.24
C ARG A 173 -7.93 10.95 -0.21
N LEU A 174 -8.69 10.20 -0.98
CA LEU A 174 -8.63 10.20 -2.44
C LEU A 174 -9.43 11.40 -2.99
N TYR A 175 -9.15 11.81 -4.23
CA TYR A 175 -9.80 12.95 -4.88
C TYR A 175 -10.51 12.53 -6.16
N LEU A 176 -11.77 12.93 -6.28
CA LEU A 176 -12.59 12.72 -7.47
C LEU A 176 -13.65 13.82 -7.54
N GLU A 177 -13.74 14.50 -8.67
CA GLU A 177 -14.74 15.54 -8.94
C GLU A 177 -15.91 14.95 -9.71
N ILE A 178 -17.12 15.20 -9.23
CA ILE A 178 -18.33 14.68 -9.83
C ILE A 178 -18.91 15.74 -10.76
N PRO A 179 -19.11 15.43 -12.06
CA PRO A 179 -19.71 16.37 -12.99
C PRO A 179 -21.15 16.75 -12.58
N PRO A 180 -21.59 18.01 -12.80
CA PRO A 180 -22.93 18.47 -12.41
C PRO A 180 -24.08 17.64 -13.02
N GLU A 181 -23.92 17.12 -14.23
CA GLU A 181 -24.88 16.24 -14.89
C GLU A 181 -25.05 14.89 -14.17
N ALA A 182 -23.98 14.36 -13.58
CA ALA A 182 -24.04 13.13 -12.79
C ALA A 182 -24.72 13.35 -11.44
N GLU A 183 -24.51 14.52 -10.82
CA GLU A 183 -25.25 14.94 -9.61
C GLU A 183 -26.76 15.00 -9.89
N ARG A 184 -27.17 15.62 -11.00
CA ARG A 184 -28.59 15.68 -11.42
C ARG A 184 -29.16 14.29 -11.66
N TYR A 185 -28.43 13.44 -12.39
CA TYR A 185 -28.84 12.04 -12.60
C TYR A 185 -29.07 11.32 -11.27
N SER A 186 -28.17 11.48 -10.29
CA SER A 186 -28.32 10.83 -8.99
C SER A 186 -29.60 11.26 -8.26
N GLN A 187 -29.96 12.55 -8.33
CA GLN A 187 -31.17 13.09 -7.71
C GLN A 187 -32.43 12.51 -8.36
N GLU A 188 -32.48 12.49 -9.69
CA GLU A 188 -33.59 11.92 -10.46
C GLU A 188 -33.73 10.41 -10.24
N PHE A 189 -32.62 9.68 -10.26
CA PHE A 189 -32.59 8.23 -10.05
C PHE A 189 -33.16 7.83 -8.69
N LEU A 190 -32.77 8.56 -7.64
CA LEU A 190 -33.22 8.33 -6.27
C LEU A 190 -34.70 8.73 -6.10
N ALA A 191 -35.11 9.89 -6.62
CA ALA A 191 -36.49 10.37 -6.56
C ALA A 191 -37.47 9.41 -7.25
N GLN A 192 -37.13 8.90 -8.43
CA GLN A 192 -37.95 7.91 -9.17
C GLN A 192 -38.18 6.61 -8.39
N ARG A 193 -37.33 6.30 -7.41
CA ARG A 193 -37.40 5.10 -6.58
C ARG A 193 -37.92 5.38 -5.17
N GLY A 194 -38.43 6.59 -4.94
CA GLY A 194 -38.96 7.01 -3.64
C GLY A 194 -37.90 7.06 -2.54
N ILE A 195 -36.64 7.36 -2.90
CA ILE A 195 -35.58 7.63 -1.92
C ILE A 195 -35.47 9.14 -1.72
N SER A 196 -35.66 9.56 -0.48
CA SER A 196 -35.54 10.94 -0.01
C SER A 196 -34.20 11.17 0.71
N ASP A 197 -33.86 12.44 0.98
CA ASP A 197 -32.69 12.79 1.78
C ASP A 197 -32.77 12.33 3.25
N GLN A 198 -33.97 11.99 3.71
CA GLN A 198 -34.19 11.46 5.05
C GLN A 198 -33.90 9.97 5.14
N ASP A 199 -33.85 9.22 4.03
CA ASP A 199 -33.56 7.79 4.04
C ASP A 199 -32.07 7.51 4.31
N PHE A 200 -31.80 6.36 4.93
CA PHE A 200 -30.44 5.89 5.13
C PHE A 200 -30.04 4.96 3.97
N VAL A 201 -29.12 5.39 3.12
CA VAL A 201 -28.83 4.67 1.86
C VAL A 201 -27.54 3.87 1.99
N ILE A 202 -27.63 2.55 1.78
CA ILE A 202 -26.49 1.64 1.75
C ILE A 202 -26.28 1.13 0.33
N GLY A 203 -25.09 1.38 -0.23
CA GLY A 203 -24.65 0.78 -1.48
C GLY A 203 -24.06 -0.60 -1.24
N PHE A 204 -24.36 -1.58 -2.09
CA PHE A 204 -23.66 -2.87 -2.16
C PHE A 204 -22.96 -3.01 -3.50
N GLN A 205 -21.67 -3.37 -3.48
CA GLN A 205 -20.93 -3.81 -4.67
C GLN A 205 -20.58 -5.30 -4.51
N PRO A 206 -21.45 -6.21 -5.00
CA PRO A 206 -21.28 -7.65 -4.79
C PRO A 206 -20.32 -8.31 -5.78
N GLY A 207 -20.05 -7.64 -6.90
CA GLY A 207 -19.11 -8.10 -7.91
C GLY A 207 -17.64 -7.89 -7.54
N ALA A 208 -16.74 -8.47 -8.34
CA ALA A 208 -15.29 -8.29 -8.28
C ALA A 208 -14.62 -8.86 -9.54
N SER A 209 -13.39 -8.44 -9.83
CA SER A 209 -12.64 -8.87 -11.03
C SER A 209 -12.31 -10.36 -11.08
N GLN A 210 -12.29 -11.03 -9.93
CA GLN A 210 -12.02 -12.47 -9.80
C GLN A 210 -13.07 -13.07 -8.86
N GLU A 211 -13.51 -14.29 -9.14
CA GLU A 211 -14.58 -14.94 -8.39
C GLU A 211 -14.18 -15.27 -6.95
N ASP A 212 -12.92 -15.61 -6.71
CA ASP A 212 -12.37 -15.91 -5.38
C ASP A 212 -12.47 -14.72 -4.41
N LYS A 213 -12.50 -13.49 -4.94
CA LYS A 213 -12.68 -12.24 -4.19
C LYS A 213 -14.14 -11.88 -3.90
N ARG A 214 -15.12 -12.60 -4.47
CA ARG A 214 -16.55 -12.29 -4.34
C ARG A 214 -17.15 -12.95 -3.11
N TRP A 215 -17.74 -12.14 -2.22
CA TRP A 215 -18.63 -12.64 -1.19
C TRP A 215 -19.93 -13.19 -1.81
N PRO A 216 -20.54 -14.26 -1.27
CA PRO A 216 -21.68 -14.92 -1.93
C PRO A 216 -22.88 -13.99 -2.09
N ALA A 217 -23.56 -14.08 -3.24
CA ALA A 217 -24.78 -13.31 -3.54
C ALA A 217 -25.87 -13.52 -2.47
N ASP A 218 -26.10 -14.76 -2.04
CA ASP A 218 -27.08 -15.06 -0.98
C ASP A 218 -26.71 -14.42 0.37
N SER A 219 -25.41 -14.19 0.62
CA SER A 219 -24.96 -13.48 1.82
C SER A 219 -25.25 -11.98 1.72
N PHE A 220 -25.12 -11.37 0.53
CA PHE A 220 -25.58 -10.01 0.28
C PHE A 220 -27.11 -9.88 0.39
N ALA A 221 -27.87 -10.83 -0.15
CA ALA A 221 -29.33 -10.85 -0.03
C ALA A 221 -29.77 -10.94 1.44
N ARG A 222 -29.16 -11.84 2.21
CA ARG A 222 -29.39 -11.96 3.66
C ARG A 222 -28.99 -10.67 4.40
N LEU A 223 -27.88 -10.04 4.03
CA LEU A 223 -27.47 -8.77 4.64
C LEU A 223 -28.47 -7.66 4.33
N ALA A 224 -28.99 -7.57 3.11
CA ALA A 224 -30.03 -6.61 2.73
C ALA A 224 -31.26 -6.75 3.64
N ASP A 225 -31.76 -7.98 3.81
CA ASP A 225 -32.88 -8.27 4.70
C ASP A 225 -32.58 -7.85 6.14
N LEU A 226 -31.38 -8.14 6.64
CA LEU A 226 -30.96 -7.78 7.99
C LEU A 226 -30.90 -6.27 8.19
N VAL A 227 -30.28 -5.51 7.29
CA VAL A 227 -30.12 -4.05 7.46
C VAL A 227 -31.43 -3.30 7.25
N MET A 228 -32.34 -3.82 6.42
CA MET A 228 -33.64 -3.18 6.16
C MET A 228 -34.71 -3.52 7.21
N SER A 229 -34.56 -4.64 7.94
CA SER A 229 -35.47 -5.03 9.03
C SER A 229 -34.98 -4.69 10.43
N ALA A 230 -33.66 -4.62 10.64
CA ALA A 230 -33.10 -4.35 11.96
C ALA A 230 -33.19 -2.85 12.33
N PRO A 231 -33.42 -2.53 13.61
CA PRO A 231 -33.21 -1.17 14.09
C PRO A 231 -31.72 -0.85 13.99
N LEU A 232 -31.40 0.15 13.18
CA LEU A 232 -30.07 0.74 13.07
C LEU A 232 -30.09 2.15 13.65
N PRO A 233 -29.09 2.56 14.44
CA PRO A 233 -28.98 3.90 15.00
C PRO A 233 -28.52 4.88 13.91
N THR A 234 -29.31 5.06 12.86
CA THR A 234 -28.95 5.88 11.69
C THR A 234 -29.14 7.37 11.94
N GLY A 235 -30.09 7.73 12.82
CA GLY A 235 -30.59 9.10 12.94
C GLY A 235 -31.34 9.57 11.68
N LYS A 236 -31.76 8.63 10.84
CA LYS A 236 -32.44 8.83 9.56
C LYS A 236 -33.67 7.92 9.48
N GLY A 237 -34.47 8.11 8.44
CA GLY A 237 -35.58 7.25 8.04
C GLY A 237 -35.14 5.83 7.65
N PRO A 238 -36.01 5.07 6.97
CA PRO A 238 -35.78 3.66 6.69
C PRO A 238 -34.53 3.44 5.83
N VAL A 239 -33.96 2.24 5.97
CA VAL A 239 -32.78 1.84 5.21
C VAL A 239 -33.18 1.47 3.78
N LYS A 240 -32.42 1.95 2.80
CA LYS A 240 -32.57 1.63 1.38
C LYS A 240 -31.28 1.02 0.88
N VAL A 241 -31.37 -0.09 0.16
CA VAL A 241 -30.21 -0.80 -0.40
C VAL A 241 -30.16 -0.64 -1.91
N ILE A 242 -29.02 -0.19 -2.45
CA ILE A 242 -28.77 -0.07 -3.89
C ILE A 242 -27.62 -1.00 -4.28
N LEU A 243 -27.83 -1.85 -5.28
CA LEU A 243 -26.80 -2.74 -5.84
C LEU A 243 -26.07 -2.04 -6.99
N PHE A 244 -24.75 -2.01 -6.94
CA PHE A 244 -23.87 -1.45 -7.96
C PHE A 244 -23.04 -2.55 -8.61
N GLY A 245 -22.66 -2.34 -9.87
CA GLY A 245 -21.81 -3.27 -10.60
C GLY A 245 -21.79 -2.97 -12.09
N ALA A 246 -20.85 -3.60 -12.78
CA ALA A 246 -20.69 -3.50 -14.22
C ALA A 246 -21.75 -4.33 -14.96
N PRO A 247 -22.01 -4.08 -16.26
CA PRO A 247 -22.99 -4.84 -17.04
C PRO A 247 -22.79 -6.36 -17.04
N HIS A 248 -21.54 -6.83 -17.00
CA HIS A 248 -21.22 -8.27 -16.95
C HIS A 248 -21.47 -8.92 -15.58
N GLU A 249 -21.86 -8.14 -14.57
CA GLU A 249 -22.18 -8.61 -13.21
C GLU A 249 -23.70 -8.73 -12.98
N LYS A 250 -24.50 -8.56 -14.05
CA LYS A 250 -25.98 -8.53 -14.00
C LYS A 250 -26.58 -9.73 -13.27
N ASP A 251 -26.09 -10.93 -13.56
CA ASP A 251 -26.59 -12.18 -12.99
C ASP A 251 -26.46 -12.22 -11.45
N ILE A 252 -25.41 -11.59 -10.90
CA ILE A 252 -25.23 -11.46 -9.44
C ILE A 252 -26.35 -10.60 -8.84
N GLY A 253 -26.71 -9.52 -9.52
CA GLY A 253 -27.80 -8.64 -9.12
C GLY A 253 -29.15 -9.32 -9.13
N GLU A 254 -29.45 -10.06 -10.19
CA GLU A 254 -30.70 -10.84 -10.33
C GLU A 254 -30.82 -11.93 -9.27
N GLN A 255 -29.71 -12.61 -8.94
CA GLN A 255 -29.67 -13.56 -7.83
C GLN A 255 -29.97 -12.87 -6.49
N ILE A 256 -29.38 -11.72 -6.21
CA ILE A 256 -29.63 -11.00 -4.96
C ILE A 256 -31.09 -10.54 -4.88
N GLU A 257 -31.64 -9.98 -5.96
CA GLU A 257 -33.04 -9.53 -6.04
C GLU A 257 -34.02 -10.68 -5.81
N SER A 258 -33.75 -11.87 -6.34
CA SER A 258 -34.62 -13.04 -6.18
C SER A 258 -34.49 -13.71 -4.80
N SER A 259 -33.30 -13.70 -4.19
CA SER A 259 -33.05 -14.30 -2.88
C SER A 259 -33.47 -13.39 -1.70
N ALA A 260 -33.47 -12.07 -1.88
CA ALA A 260 -33.81 -11.12 -0.83
C ALA A 260 -35.34 -11.10 -0.58
N LYS A 261 -35.74 -10.99 0.69
CA LYS A 261 -37.15 -10.80 1.08
C LYS A 261 -37.57 -9.33 1.06
N THR A 262 -36.59 -8.43 1.00
CA THR A 262 -36.74 -6.99 0.97
C THR A 262 -36.50 -6.43 -0.43
N ASN A 263 -37.10 -5.28 -0.74
CA ASN A 263 -36.99 -4.67 -2.06
C ASN A 263 -35.66 -3.91 -2.22
N VAL A 264 -34.63 -4.61 -2.73
CA VAL A 264 -33.35 -4.01 -3.12
C VAL A 264 -33.47 -3.28 -4.46
N ILE A 265 -32.68 -2.23 -4.66
CA ILE A 265 -32.66 -1.47 -5.91
C ILE A 265 -31.47 -1.90 -6.74
N ASN A 266 -31.71 -2.67 -7.80
CA ASN A 266 -30.63 -3.09 -8.68
C ASN A 266 -30.25 -2.01 -9.72
N ALA A 267 -29.06 -1.43 -9.56
CA ALA A 267 -28.44 -0.47 -10.48
C ALA A 267 -27.26 -1.08 -11.27
N ILE A 268 -27.02 -2.40 -11.18
CA ILE A 268 -25.94 -3.10 -11.89
C ILE A 268 -26.13 -2.93 -13.39
N GLY A 269 -25.08 -2.47 -14.08
CA GLY A 269 -25.08 -2.21 -15.52
C GLY A 269 -25.95 -1.02 -15.96
N LYS A 270 -26.55 -0.26 -15.04
CA LYS A 270 -27.46 0.86 -15.34
C LYS A 270 -26.83 2.24 -15.10
N THR A 271 -25.52 2.29 -14.85
CA THR A 271 -24.78 3.53 -14.56
C THR A 271 -23.43 3.54 -15.27
N ASN A 272 -22.97 4.72 -15.68
CA ASN A 272 -21.56 4.95 -16.02
C ASN A 272 -20.75 5.35 -14.77
N LEU A 273 -19.43 5.55 -14.90
CA LEU A 273 -18.57 5.86 -13.76
C LEU A 273 -18.91 7.19 -13.06
N ALA A 274 -19.28 8.23 -13.82
CA ALA A 274 -19.68 9.52 -13.25
C ALA A 274 -20.98 9.38 -12.43
N GLN A 275 -21.98 8.70 -13.01
CA GLN A 275 -23.27 8.43 -12.36
C GLN A 275 -23.11 7.53 -11.12
N LEU A 276 -22.29 6.49 -11.19
CA LEU A 276 -21.93 5.64 -10.05
C LEU A 276 -21.31 6.49 -8.93
N SER A 277 -20.36 7.36 -9.27
CA SER A 277 -19.70 8.24 -8.30
C SER A 277 -20.69 9.17 -7.61
N ALA A 278 -21.62 9.77 -8.37
CA ALA A 278 -22.69 10.61 -7.83
C ALA A 278 -23.64 9.83 -6.91
N LEU A 279 -24.04 8.61 -7.29
CA LEU A 279 -24.88 7.77 -6.42
C LEU A 279 -24.14 7.33 -5.16
N LEU A 280 -22.87 6.95 -5.26
CA LEU A 280 -22.04 6.59 -4.11
C LEU A 280 -21.92 7.76 -3.12
N LYS A 281 -21.73 8.99 -3.61
CA LYS A 281 -21.71 10.20 -2.76
C LYS A 281 -23.00 10.41 -1.98
N ARG A 282 -24.13 9.92 -2.49
CA ARG A 282 -25.44 9.95 -1.82
C ARG A 282 -25.66 8.78 -0.86
N CYS A 283 -24.85 7.71 -0.96
CA CYS A 283 -24.86 6.63 0.02
C CYS A 283 -24.25 7.10 1.35
N ASP A 284 -24.86 6.69 2.46
CA ASP A 284 -24.29 6.87 3.80
C ASP A 284 -23.14 5.87 4.07
N LEU A 285 -23.17 4.72 3.38
CA LEU A 285 -22.24 3.61 3.51
C LEU A 285 -22.19 2.76 2.22
N LEU A 286 -21.02 2.21 1.90
CA LEU A 286 -20.83 1.14 0.91
C LEU A 286 -20.37 -0.15 1.62
N VAL A 287 -21.01 -1.27 1.32
CA VAL A 287 -20.49 -2.63 1.61
C VAL A 287 -19.98 -3.24 0.31
N THR A 288 -18.72 -3.65 0.26
CA THR A 288 -18.07 -4.05 -1.00
C THR A 288 -16.99 -5.09 -0.81
N ASN A 289 -16.73 -5.89 -1.84
CA ASN A 289 -15.47 -6.62 -1.98
C ASN A 289 -14.30 -5.65 -2.33
N ASP A 290 -13.08 -6.18 -2.47
CA ASP A 290 -11.92 -5.46 -3.03
C ASP A 290 -12.13 -5.14 -4.53
N THR A 291 -12.59 -3.93 -4.83
CA THR A 291 -12.92 -3.47 -6.19
C THR A 291 -12.61 -1.98 -6.40
N GLY A 292 -12.55 -1.56 -7.67
CA GLY A 292 -12.42 -0.13 -8.01
C GLY A 292 -13.53 0.76 -7.42
N THR A 293 -14.75 0.23 -7.26
CA THR A 293 -15.89 0.94 -6.65
C THR A 293 -15.60 1.35 -5.21
N MET A 294 -14.84 0.55 -4.45
CA MET A 294 -14.38 0.89 -3.11
C MET A 294 -13.57 2.19 -3.09
N HIS A 295 -12.65 2.35 -4.04
CA HIS A 295 -11.82 3.55 -4.12
C HIS A 295 -12.61 4.77 -4.57
N ILE A 296 -13.60 4.61 -5.46
CA ILE A 296 -14.54 5.69 -5.82
C ILE A 296 -15.29 6.16 -4.57
N ALA A 297 -15.84 5.22 -3.78
CA ALA A 297 -16.55 5.54 -2.55
C ALA A 297 -15.66 6.34 -1.56
N CYS A 298 -14.42 5.91 -1.36
CA CYS A 298 -13.46 6.65 -0.55
C CYS A 298 -13.19 8.07 -1.10
N ALA A 299 -13.08 8.23 -2.42
CA ALA A 299 -12.80 9.52 -3.05
C ALA A 299 -13.97 10.52 -2.93
N VAL A 300 -15.20 10.03 -2.97
CA VAL A 300 -16.41 10.87 -2.81
C VAL A 300 -16.85 11.02 -1.35
N GLY A 301 -16.11 10.44 -0.39
CA GLY A 301 -16.32 10.60 1.05
C GLY A 301 -17.29 9.59 1.69
N THR A 302 -17.72 8.58 0.95
CA THR A 302 -18.62 7.52 1.43
C THR A 302 -17.84 6.52 2.29
N LYS A 303 -18.36 6.21 3.49
CA LYS A 303 -17.73 5.23 4.37
C LYS A 303 -17.85 3.82 3.81
N VAL A 304 -16.85 2.99 4.08
CA VAL A 304 -16.75 1.65 3.50
C VAL A 304 -16.66 0.59 4.60
N VAL A 305 -17.50 -0.45 4.48
CA VAL A 305 -17.28 -1.76 5.10
C VAL A 305 -16.78 -2.70 4.01
N ALA A 306 -15.48 -2.97 4.00
CA ALA A 306 -14.84 -3.77 2.97
C ALA A 306 -14.70 -5.24 3.40
N LEU A 307 -14.99 -6.15 2.49
CA LEU A 307 -14.87 -7.59 2.67
C LEU A 307 -13.67 -8.07 1.85
N PHE A 308 -12.61 -8.47 2.54
CA PHE A 308 -11.36 -8.93 1.93
C PHE A 308 -11.26 -10.45 2.01
N MET A 309 -11.12 -11.09 0.85
CA MET A 309 -11.01 -12.54 0.71
C MET A 309 -10.25 -12.93 -0.56
N GLY A 310 -9.81 -14.18 -0.63
CA GLY A 310 -8.92 -14.63 -1.67
C GLY A 310 -7.51 -14.13 -1.41
N SER A 311 -6.81 -13.75 -2.47
CA SER A 311 -5.37 -13.46 -2.42
C SER A 311 -5.03 -11.98 -2.12
N VAL A 312 -6.03 -11.12 -1.95
CA VAL A 312 -5.82 -9.68 -1.74
C VAL A 312 -5.40 -9.33 -0.31
N LEU A 313 -4.67 -8.22 -0.16
CA LEU A 313 -4.15 -7.74 1.12
C LEU A 313 -4.74 -6.36 1.42
N SER A 314 -5.52 -6.25 2.52
CA SER A 314 -6.12 -4.99 2.94
C SER A 314 -5.11 -3.89 3.20
N PHE A 315 -3.96 -4.21 3.78
CA PHE A 315 -2.91 -3.21 4.03
C PHE A 315 -2.43 -2.52 2.75
N GLU A 316 -2.45 -3.20 1.60
CA GLU A 316 -1.95 -2.67 0.33
C GLU A 316 -3.00 -1.90 -0.45
N THR A 317 -4.22 -2.46 -0.58
CA THR A 317 -5.28 -1.93 -1.45
C THR A 317 -6.58 -1.58 -0.71
N GLY A 318 -6.60 -1.69 0.62
CA GLY A 318 -7.77 -1.35 1.43
C GLY A 318 -8.25 0.09 1.29
N PRO A 319 -9.45 0.40 1.81
CA PRO A 319 -10.08 1.70 1.66
C PRO A 319 -9.22 2.81 2.28
N TYR A 320 -8.80 3.77 1.46
CA TYR A 320 -7.92 4.85 1.88
C TYR A 320 -8.71 6.03 2.45
N GLY A 321 -8.66 6.18 3.76
CA GLY A 321 -9.35 7.22 4.51
C GLY A 321 -9.68 6.73 5.91
N GLU A 322 -9.96 7.65 6.82
CA GLU A 322 -10.28 7.30 8.21
C GLU A 322 -11.74 6.85 8.35
N GLY A 323 -12.01 5.93 9.28
CA GLY A 323 -13.37 5.57 9.66
C GLY A 323 -14.00 4.45 8.83
N ASN A 324 -13.23 3.78 7.99
CA ASN A 324 -13.67 2.57 7.27
C ASN A 324 -13.38 1.31 8.10
N LEU A 325 -14.16 0.26 7.87
CA LEU A 325 -13.98 -1.04 8.50
C LEU A 325 -13.62 -2.09 7.45
N VAL A 326 -12.73 -3.01 7.80
CA VAL A 326 -12.32 -4.11 6.93
C VAL A 326 -12.49 -5.43 7.65
N LEU A 327 -13.19 -6.39 7.03
CA LEU A 327 -13.39 -7.74 7.54
C LEU A 327 -12.61 -8.73 6.67
N GLU A 328 -11.87 -9.62 7.33
CA GLU A 328 -11.10 -10.69 6.71
C GLU A 328 -11.26 -12.00 7.48
N ALA A 329 -11.18 -13.13 6.78
CA ALA A 329 -11.11 -14.43 7.43
C ALA A 329 -9.77 -14.60 8.18
N ASN A 330 -9.84 -14.94 9.46
CA ASN A 330 -8.70 -15.30 10.30
C ASN A 330 -8.46 -16.81 10.26
N ILE A 331 -7.93 -17.29 9.12
CA ILE A 331 -7.66 -18.71 8.88
C ILE A 331 -6.28 -18.91 8.24
N PRO A 332 -5.65 -20.10 8.38
CA PRO A 332 -4.27 -20.29 7.93
C PRO A 332 -4.01 -20.03 6.43
N CYS A 333 -5.01 -20.22 5.57
CA CYS A 333 -4.90 -19.99 4.13
C CYS A 333 -5.33 -18.59 3.68
N SER A 334 -5.69 -17.70 4.61
CA SER A 334 -6.12 -16.32 4.33
C SER A 334 -5.06 -15.35 4.86
N PRO A 335 -4.53 -14.45 4.02
CA PRO A 335 -4.79 -14.28 2.59
C PRO A 335 -4.24 -15.46 1.76
N CYS A 336 -4.88 -15.77 0.63
CA CYS A 336 -4.49 -16.89 -0.24
C CYS A 336 -3.20 -16.59 -1.01
N ASN A 337 -2.44 -17.64 -1.34
CA ASN A 337 -1.29 -17.50 -2.23
C ASN A 337 -1.78 -17.33 -3.69
N HIS A 338 -1.35 -16.26 -4.36
CA HIS A 338 -1.71 -15.95 -5.75
C HIS A 338 -1.34 -17.03 -6.77
N HIS A 339 -0.41 -17.93 -6.43
CA HIS A 339 0.04 -19.00 -7.31
C HIS A 339 -0.71 -20.33 -7.08
N LEU A 340 -1.66 -20.37 -6.14
CA LEU A 340 -2.41 -21.57 -5.81
C LEU A 340 -3.89 -21.37 -6.08
N GLU A 341 -4.50 -22.34 -6.75
CA GLU A 341 -5.95 -22.39 -6.94
C GLU A 341 -6.65 -22.77 -5.63
N CYS A 342 -7.73 -22.06 -5.31
CA CYS A 342 -8.52 -22.34 -4.10
C CYS A 342 -9.36 -23.60 -4.31
N LYS A 343 -9.14 -24.62 -3.46
CA LYS A 343 -9.92 -25.86 -3.49
C LYS A 343 -11.17 -25.83 -2.60
N ASP A 344 -11.19 -24.93 -1.61
CA ASP A 344 -12.26 -24.86 -0.62
C ASP A 344 -12.42 -23.40 -0.13
N PRO A 345 -13.39 -22.64 -0.67
CA PRO A 345 -13.55 -21.22 -0.39
C PRO A 345 -14.25 -20.93 0.96
N VAL A 346 -13.89 -21.65 2.04
CA VAL A 346 -14.46 -21.49 3.40
C VAL A 346 -14.35 -20.08 3.95
N CYS A 347 -13.35 -19.29 3.51
CA CYS A 347 -13.20 -17.89 3.92
C CYS A 347 -14.46 -17.06 3.62
N LYS A 348 -15.15 -17.37 2.51
CA LYS A 348 -16.39 -16.70 2.09
C LYS A 348 -17.54 -16.94 3.07
N GLN A 349 -17.57 -18.13 3.68
CA GLN A 349 -18.61 -18.54 4.64
C GLN A 349 -18.33 -18.04 6.05
N TYR A 350 -17.06 -17.83 6.41
CA TYR A 350 -16.69 -17.35 7.74
C TYR A 350 -17.01 -15.86 7.96
N ILE A 351 -17.08 -15.06 6.89
CA ILE A 351 -17.64 -13.72 6.96
C ILE A 351 -19.17 -13.86 6.83
N ARG A 352 -19.90 -13.83 7.94
CA ARG A 352 -21.35 -14.00 7.93
C ARG A 352 -22.08 -12.66 7.83
N PRO A 353 -23.29 -12.62 7.24
CA PRO A 353 -24.09 -11.39 7.18
C PRO A 353 -24.31 -10.73 8.54
N GLU A 354 -24.46 -11.52 9.60
CA GLU A 354 -24.62 -11.03 10.96
C GLU A 354 -23.37 -10.29 11.46
N ASP A 355 -22.17 -10.75 11.10
CA ASP A 355 -20.91 -10.10 11.46
C ASP A 355 -20.77 -8.76 10.73
N VAL A 356 -21.16 -8.71 9.46
CA VAL A 356 -21.18 -7.48 8.66
C VAL A 356 -22.21 -6.49 9.23
N LEU A 357 -23.40 -6.95 9.63
CA LEU A 357 -24.39 -6.12 10.32
C LEU A 357 -23.83 -5.51 11.62
N GLN A 358 -23.09 -6.27 12.42
CA GLN A 358 -22.44 -5.73 13.62
C GLN A 358 -21.38 -4.69 13.27
N ALA A 359 -20.61 -4.90 12.20
CA ALA A 359 -19.64 -3.91 11.73
C ALA A 359 -20.32 -2.61 11.27
N ILE A 360 -21.47 -2.71 10.57
CA ILE A 360 -22.29 -1.54 10.20
C ILE A 360 -22.73 -0.78 11.46
N ARG A 361 -23.28 -1.48 12.46
CA ARG A 361 -23.68 -0.85 13.75
C ARG A 361 -22.51 -0.16 14.44
N LEU A 362 -21.37 -0.84 14.51
CA LEU A 362 -20.14 -0.30 15.08
C LEU A 362 -19.71 1.01 14.40
N MET A 363 -19.73 1.04 13.06
CA MET A 363 -19.39 2.24 12.30
C MET A 363 -20.37 3.39 12.57
N LEU A 364 -21.67 3.11 12.67
CA LEU A 364 -22.67 4.12 13.00
C LEU A 364 -22.44 4.71 14.39
N THR A 365 -22.12 3.87 15.38
CA THR A 365 -21.78 4.30 16.74
C THR A 365 -20.56 5.22 16.74
N PHE A 366 -19.49 4.85 16.02
CA PHE A 366 -18.29 5.70 15.90
C PHE A 366 -18.61 7.05 15.26
N LYS A 367 -19.45 7.06 14.21
CA LYS A 367 -19.88 8.30 13.53
C LYS A 367 -20.70 9.21 14.46
N GLN A 368 -21.56 8.66 15.32
CA GLN A 368 -22.32 9.44 16.30
C GLN A 368 -21.40 10.04 17.37
N GLN A 369 -20.47 9.25 17.91
CA GLN A 369 -19.54 9.72 18.93
C GLN A 369 -18.65 10.85 18.41
N ALA A 370 -18.13 10.72 17.19
CA ALA A 370 -17.33 11.77 16.54
C ALA A 370 -18.13 13.06 16.28
N ARG A 371 -19.46 12.99 16.11
CA ARG A 371 -20.33 14.18 16.00
C ARG A 371 -20.58 14.85 17.35
N ASN A 372 -20.64 14.08 18.44
CA ASN A 372 -20.93 14.58 19.78
C ASN A 372 -19.69 15.21 20.45
N GLN A 373 -18.49 14.78 20.04
CA GLN A 373 -17.22 15.34 20.49
C GLN A 373 -16.80 16.44 19.50
N ASN A 374 -17.19 17.70 19.75
CA ASN A 374 -16.78 18.86 18.96
C ASN A 374 -15.24 18.90 18.78
N GLU A 375 -14.76 18.73 17.54
CA GLU A 375 -13.49 19.17 16.92
C GLU A 375 -12.13 19.15 17.68
N GLU A 376 -12.02 18.64 18.91
CA GLU A 376 -10.75 18.50 19.64
C GLU A 376 -10.16 17.09 19.49
N MET A 377 -9.85 16.69 18.26
CA MET A 377 -9.04 15.51 17.97
C MET A 377 -7.92 15.91 17.01
N ARG A 378 -6.95 16.70 17.52
CA ARG A 378 -5.81 17.20 16.73
C ARG A 378 -4.44 16.86 17.28
N ASP A 379 -4.33 16.07 18.34
CA ASP A 379 -3.03 15.56 18.79
C ASP A 379 -2.82 14.09 18.35
N PRO A 380 -2.05 13.84 17.27
CA PRO A 380 -1.67 12.50 16.84
C PRO A 380 -0.68 11.80 17.80
N ALA A 381 -0.18 12.46 18.86
CA ALA A 381 0.77 11.87 19.81
C ALA A 381 0.13 10.91 20.83
N SER A 382 -1.18 11.01 21.10
CA SER A 382 -1.89 10.10 22.03
C SER A 382 -2.82 9.12 21.30
N PHE A 383 -2.26 8.21 20.51
CA PHE A 383 -3.00 7.23 19.70
C PHE A 383 -3.98 6.36 20.53
N VAL A 384 -3.74 6.17 21.83
CA VAL A 384 -4.48 5.23 22.68
C VAL A 384 -5.77 5.84 23.26
N SER A 385 -5.83 7.15 23.52
CA SER A 385 -6.94 7.75 24.28
C SER A 385 -8.25 7.91 23.48
N PRO A 386 -8.25 8.41 22.23
CA PRO A 386 -9.48 8.51 21.44
C PRO A 386 -10.00 7.13 20.99
N LEU A 387 -9.08 6.23 20.62
CA LEU A 387 -9.40 4.86 20.21
C LEU A 387 -9.92 4.01 21.36
N SER A 388 -9.45 4.17 22.60
CA SER A 388 -9.98 3.44 23.74
C SER A 388 -11.44 3.80 24.04
N SER A 389 -11.80 5.08 23.88
CA SER A 389 -13.18 5.57 24.02
C SER A 389 -14.10 5.06 22.90
N LEU A 390 -13.61 4.99 21.67
CA LEU A 390 -14.34 4.36 20.56
C LEU A 390 -14.54 2.86 20.82
N LEU A 391 -13.47 2.15 21.18
CA LEU A 391 -13.50 0.71 21.44
C LEU A 391 -14.44 0.35 22.59
N SER A 392 -14.51 1.15 23.66
CA SER A 392 -15.43 0.90 24.78
C SER A 392 -16.89 1.07 24.35
N THR A 393 -17.21 2.10 23.57
CA THR A 393 -18.56 2.37 23.05
C THR A 393 -19.01 1.29 22.06
N GLY A 394 -18.08 0.73 21.29
CA GLY A 394 -18.33 -0.35 20.33
C GLY A 394 -18.16 -1.78 20.85
N ALA A 395 -17.86 -1.95 22.15
CA ALA A 395 -17.37 -3.21 22.70
C ALA A 395 -18.35 -4.38 22.52
N GLU A 396 -19.66 -4.12 22.61
CA GLU A 396 -20.69 -5.13 22.40
C GLU A 396 -20.63 -5.70 20.96
N TYR A 397 -20.60 -4.82 19.96
CA TYR A 397 -20.56 -5.21 18.55
C TYR A 397 -19.26 -5.94 18.20
N ILE A 398 -18.13 -5.43 18.70
CA ILE A 398 -16.82 -6.10 18.56
C ILE A 398 -16.87 -7.50 19.21
N GLY A 399 -17.44 -7.60 20.41
CA GLY A 399 -17.61 -8.86 21.11
C GLY A 399 -18.46 -9.86 20.32
N ASN A 400 -19.57 -9.41 19.72
CA ASN A 400 -20.44 -10.24 18.90
C ASN A 400 -19.71 -10.82 17.68
N ILE A 401 -18.92 -10.01 16.97
CA ILE A 401 -18.10 -10.47 15.83
C ILE A 401 -17.01 -11.44 16.31
N ALA A 402 -16.36 -11.13 17.44
CA ALA A 402 -15.27 -11.92 17.99
C ALA A 402 -15.68 -13.33 18.46
N ARG A 403 -16.97 -13.57 18.77
CA ARG A 403 -17.48 -14.87 19.30
C ARG A 403 -17.08 -16.07 18.45
N HIS A 404 -16.96 -15.88 17.14
CA HIS A 404 -16.65 -16.98 16.22
C HIS A 404 -15.15 -17.19 16.01
N GLN A 405 -14.29 -16.28 16.47
CA GLN A 405 -12.82 -16.33 16.38
C GLN A 405 -12.24 -16.61 14.97
N LYS A 406 -13.06 -16.51 13.93
CA LYS A 406 -12.69 -16.75 12.52
C LYS A 406 -12.51 -15.48 11.72
N LEU A 407 -12.57 -14.30 12.35
CA LEU A 407 -12.50 -13.01 11.67
C LEU A 407 -11.44 -12.10 12.25
N ARG A 408 -10.81 -11.33 11.36
CA ARG A 408 -10.11 -10.09 11.70
C ARG A 408 -11.03 -8.94 11.31
N LEU A 409 -11.07 -7.93 12.17
CA LEU A 409 -11.79 -6.68 11.93
C LEU A 409 -10.81 -5.54 12.13
N PHE A 410 -10.62 -4.73 11.11
CA PHE A 410 -9.74 -3.56 11.16
C PHE A 410 -10.52 -2.26 11.05
N TYR A 411 -10.05 -1.24 11.75
CA TYR A 411 -10.47 0.15 11.60
C TYR A 411 -9.35 0.95 10.95
N THR A 412 -9.70 1.75 9.95
CA THR A 412 -8.74 2.58 9.23
C THR A 412 -8.59 3.95 9.89
N THR A 413 -7.35 4.37 10.12
CA THR A 413 -6.99 5.71 10.62
C THR A 413 -5.60 6.08 10.11
N PHE A 414 -5.05 7.22 10.52
CA PHE A 414 -3.72 7.68 10.12
C PHE A 414 -2.78 7.72 11.31
N ASP A 415 -1.54 7.28 11.10
CA ASP A 415 -0.52 7.37 12.13
C ASP A 415 0.13 8.77 12.21
N GLN A 416 1.08 8.92 13.14
CA GLN A 416 1.84 10.16 13.37
C GLN A 416 2.65 10.63 12.14
N ASN A 417 2.95 9.75 11.17
CA ASN A 417 3.64 10.08 9.93
C ASN A 417 2.64 10.41 8.80
N GLY A 418 1.34 10.41 9.08
CA GLY A 418 0.28 10.65 8.12
C GLY A 418 0.03 9.48 7.16
N MET A 419 0.51 8.27 7.48
CA MET A 419 0.29 7.08 6.67
C MET A 419 -0.93 6.30 7.17
N LEU A 420 -1.67 5.66 6.26
CA LEU A 420 -2.84 4.87 6.59
C LEU A 420 -2.43 3.65 7.43
N ASP A 421 -3.16 3.42 8.51
CA ASP A 421 -2.97 2.32 9.45
C ASP A 421 -4.27 1.53 9.60
N PHE A 422 -4.14 0.22 9.76
CA PHE A 422 -5.25 -0.71 9.94
C PHE A 422 -5.19 -1.25 11.36
N ILE A 423 -6.03 -0.71 12.23
CA ILE A 423 -6.06 -1.01 13.64
C ILE A 423 -6.95 -2.23 13.90
N PRO A 424 -6.41 -3.35 14.40
CA PRO A 424 -7.24 -4.50 14.70
C PRO A 424 -8.15 -4.19 15.89
N LEU A 425 -9.45 -4.38 15.71
CA LEU A 425 -10.47 -4.18 16.75
C LEU A 425 -10.73 -5.45 17.57
N ILE A 426 -10.44 -6.62 16.99
CA ILE A 426 -10.56 -7.91 17.66
C ILE A 426 -9.16 -8.36 18.08
N LYS A 427 -8.93 -8.50 19.39
CA LYS A 427 -7.65 -9.00 19.89
C LYS A 427 -7.41 -10.44 19.44
N CYS A 428 -6.37 -10.63 18.65
CA CYS A 428 -5.83 -11.94 18.31
C CYS A 428 -4.55 -12.21 19.11
N ARG A 429 -4.07 -13.46 19.07
CA ARG A 429 -2.74 -13.79 19.61
C ARG A 429 -1.68 -13.08 18.78
N LEU A 430 -0.75 -12.38 19.43
CA LEU A 430 0.39 -11.78 18.75
C LEU A 430 1.22 -12.88 18.07
N THR A 431 1.42 -12.77 16.75
CA THR A 431 2.30 -13.68 16.01
C THR A 431 3.68 -13.05 15.78
N LYS A 432 4.62 -13.87 15.31
CA LYS A 432 5.92 -13.36 14.84
C LYS A 432 5.77 -12.35 13.71
N ALA A 433 4.89 -12.63 12.75
CA ALA A 433 4.65 -11.74 11.62
C ALA A 433 4.12 -10.38 12.09
N ASP A 434 3.16 -10.36 13.02
CA ASP A 434 2.63 -9.12 13.60
C ASP A 434 3.74 -8.27 14.24
N LEU A 435 4.60 -8.88 15.07
CA LEU A 435 5.69 -8.17 15.75
C LEU A 435 6.67 -7.54 14.76
N PHE A 436 7.09 -8.29 13.75
CA PHE A 436 7.99 -7.77 12.70
C PHE A 436 7.31 -6.71 11.84
N ASN A 437 6.03 -6.89 11.48
CA ASN A 437 5.27 -5.90 10.73
C ASN A 437 5.18 -4.56 11.45
N LEU A 438 4.86 -4.57 12.73
CA LEU A 438 4.82 -3.36 13.55
C LEU A 438 6.21 -2.73 13.72
N ALA A 439 7.27 -3.53 13.84
CA ALA A 439 8.65 -3.02 13.90
C ALA A 439 9.09 -2.41 12.55
N TYR A 440 8.79 -3.05 11.43
CA TYR A 440 9.03 -2.52 10.08
C TYR A 440 8.28 -1.21 9.84
N ARG A 441 7.04 -1.11 10.33
CA ARG A 441 6.27 0.14 10.24
C ARG A 441 6.93 1.31 10.99
N GLN A 442 7.63 1.04 12.08
CA GLN A 442 8.42 2.06 12.79
C GLN A 442 9.75 2.37 12.10
N MET A 443 10.38 1.36 11.49
CA MET A 443 11.72 1.44 10.92
C MET A 443 11.74 2.10 9.53
N TRP A 444 10.90 1.67 8.59
CA TRP A 444 11.03 2.08 7.19
C TRP A 444 10.96 3.60 6.94
N PRO A 445 10.10 4.40 7.60
CA PRO A 445 10.06 5.84 7.35
C PRO A 445 11.35 6.52 7.80
N LEU A 446 11.98 6.05 8.88
CA LEU A 446 13.30 6.54 9.30
C LEU A 446 14.38 6.27 8.25
N VAL A 447 14.32 5.10 7.63
CA VAL A 447 15.35 4.63 6.70
C VAL A 447 15.15 5.21 5.29
N LEU A 448 13.90 5.30 4.83
CA LEU A 448 13.56 5.62 3.44
C LEU A 448 13.36 7.11 3.19
N ASP A 449 12.88 7.89 4.17
CA ASP A 449 12.63 9.34 3.98
C ASP A 449 13.92 10.18 4.05
N SER A 450 14.86 9.82 4.95
CA SER A 450 16.11 10.57 5.15
C SER A 450 17.34 9.66 5.31
N PRO A 451 17.77 8.93 4.25
CA PRO A 451 18.88 7.98 4.34
C PRO A 451 20.20 8.62 4.84
N CYS A 452 20.46 9.88 4.48
CA CYS A 452 21.68 10.61 4.85
C CYS A 452 21.65 11.19 6.28
N GLU A 453 20.48 11.46 6.85
CA GLU A 453 20.40 11.94 8.24
C GLU A 453 20.63 10.81 9.24
N MET A 454 20.27 9.58 8.85
CA MET A 454 20.57 8.37 9.63
C MET A 454 22.08 8.16 9.83
N GLU A 455 22.93 8.54 8.88
CA GLU A 455 24.39 8.45 9.01
C GLU A 455 24.94 9.35 10.15
N LYS A 456 24.21 10.40 10.53
CA LYS A 456 24.60 11.32 11.60
C LYS A 456 24.14 10.86 12.99
N LEU A 457 23.28 9.84 13.05
CA LEU A 457 22.62 9.39 14.27
C LEU A 457 23.36 8.26 15.00
N VAL A 458 24.39 7.65 14.40
CA VAL A 458 25.11 6.50 15.00
C VAL A 458 26.62 6.76 15.02
N SER A 459 27.20 6.83 16.22
CA SER A 459 28.65 6.81 16.45
C SER A 459 29.15 5.38 16.73
N TRP A 460 30.45 5.12 16.58
CA TRP A 460 31.01 3.76 16.52
C TRP A 460 32.29 3.62 17.35
N ASP A 461 32.49 2.46 17.95
CA ASP A 461 33.79 2.05 18.45
C ASP A 461 34.58 1.20 17.43
N GLU A 462 35.87 1.00 17.70
CA GLU A 462 36.82 0.28 16.84
C GLU A 462 36.48 -1.21 16.65
N SER A 463 35.60 -1.78 17.48
CA SER A 463 35.17 -3.19 17.39
C SER A 463 33.99 -3.40 16.43
N GLY A 464 33.46 -2.32 15.85
CA GLY A 464 32.26 -2.35 15.02
C GLY A 464 30.97 -2.50 15.83
N ILE A 465 31.04 -2.27 17.14
CA ILE A 465 29.89 -2.11 18.04
C ILE A 465 29.50 -0.62 18.03
N PRO A 466 28.20 -0.27 18.02
CA PRO A 466 27.77 1.13 18.10
C PRO A 466 28.31 1.77 19.39
N SER A 467 28.98 2.93 19.29
CA SER A 467 29.26 3.73 20.49
C SER A 467 27.97 4.46 20.87
N GLU A 468 27.51 4.15 22.07
CA GLU A 468 26.25 4.59 22.68
C GLU A 468 26.11 6.12 22.71
N HIS A 469 24.86 6.61 22.75
CA HIS A 469 24.38 7.86 23.35
C HIS A 469 23.45 8.75 22.50
N ARG A 470 23.53 8.82 21.15
CA ARG A 470 22.66 9.77 20.40
C ARG A 470 21.33 9.21 19.85
N CYS A 471 21.20 7.90 19.68
CA CYS A 471 20.00 7.29 19.07
C CYS A 471 19.30 6.28 20.01
N ASP A 472 19.87 6.02 21.18
CA ASP A 472 19.33 5.03 22.13
C ASP A 472 17.96 5.47 22.63
N GLU A 473 17.82 6.74 23.04
CA GLU A 473 16.54 7.29 23.48
C GLU A 473 15.44 7.20 22.41
N LEU A 474 15.77 7.48 21.14
CA LEU A 474 14.81 7.39 20.03
C LEU A 474 14.36 5.95 19.78
N ILE A 475 15.31 5.01 19.80
CA ILE A 475 15.03 3.58 19.57
C ILE A 475 14.24 3.01 20.74
N GLU A 476 14.63 3.32 21.98
CA GLU A 476 13.91 2.90 23.19
C GLU A 476 12.49 3.46 23.22
N ALA A 477 12.29 4.75 22.91
CA ALA A 477 10.96 5.34 22.82
C ALA A 477 10.08 4.67 21.76
N ARG A 478 10.66 4.25 20.62
CA ARG A 478 9.94 3.50 19.58
C ARG A 478 9.65 2.06 19.99
N ALA A 479 10.58 1.41 20.66
CA ALA A 479 10.40 0.06 21.21
C ALA A 479 9.30 0.06 22.29
N GLU A 480 9.23 1.11 23.11
CA GLU A 480 8.16 1.32 24.08
C GLU A 480 6.80 1.50 23.38
N LYS A 481 6.70 2.40 22.39
CA LYS A 481 5.47 2.58 21.59
C LYS A 481 5.03 1.28 20.93
N LEU A 482 5.98 0.49 20.42
CA LEU A 482 5.73 -0.82 19.84
C LEU A 482 5.16 -1.80 20.88
N ALA A 483 5.75 -1.87 22.08
CA ALA A 483 5.27 -2.72 23.17
C ALA A 483 3.87 -2.32 23.65
N GLN A 484 3.62 -1.02 23.84
CA GLN A 484 2.30 -0.48 24.21
C GLN A 484 1.25 -0.86 23.18
N ARG A 485 1.57 -0.74 21.88
CA ARG A 485 0.67 -1.16 20.79
C ARG A 485 0.39 -2.66 20.83
N CYS A 486 1.40 -3.50 21.04
CA CYS A 486 1.24 -4.95 21.19
C CYS A 486 0.33 -5.30 22.37
N GLN A 487 0.55 -4.72 23.55
CA GLN A 487 -0.28 -4.96 24.75
C GLN A 487 -1.73 -4.51 24.55
N PHE A 488 -1.92 -3.39 23.86
CA PHE A 488 -3.24 -2.81 23.65
C PHE A 488 -4.06 -3.61 22.65
N PHE A 489 -3.48 -4.02 21.52
CA PHE A 489 -4.22 -4.61 20.40
C PHE A 489 -4.15 -6.14 20.30
N TYR A 490 -3.24 -6.78 21.03
CA TYR A 490 -3.04 -8.23 20.96
C TYR A 490 -3.13 -8.90 22.33
N ASN A 491 -3.45 -10.20 22.31
CA ASN A 491 -3.35 -11.05 23.48
C ASN A 491 -1.89 -11.47 23.66
N VAL A 492 -1.19 -10.77 24.57
CA VAL A 492 0.24 -10.99 24.83
C VAL A 492 0.56 -12.07 25.88
N LYS A 493 -0.45 -12.48 26.68
CA LYS A 493 -0.29 -13.54 27.68
C LYS A 493 0.01 -14.90 27.02
N GLY A 494 1.00 -15.64 27.54
CA GLY A 494 1.36 -16.98 27.02
C GLY A 494 2.19 -16.97 25.73
N ASN A 495 2.90 -15.86 25.46
CA ASN A 495 3.73 -15.70 24.26
C ASN A 495 5.14 -16.29 24.34
N GLY A 496 5.46 -17.13 25.32
CA GLY A 496 6.76 -17.80 25.42
C GLY A 496 7.19 -18.51 24.12
N ARG A 497 6.25 -19.09 23.37
CA ARG A 497 6.53 -19.67 22.03
C ARG A 497 6.90 -18.65 20.95
N VAL A 498 6.29 -17.46 20.97
CA VAL A 498 6.61 -16.37 20.04
C VAL A 498 7.99 -15.82 20.39
N MET A 499 8.27 -15.64 21.68
CA MET A 499 9.60 -15.22 22.13
C MET A 499 10.69 -16.20 21.70
N LEU A 500 10.48 -17.51 21.91
CA LEU A 500 11.42 -18.55 21.47
C LEU A 500 11.61 -18.53 19.95
N SER A 501 10.54 -18.37 19.16
CA SER A 501 10.65 -18.37 17.70
C SER A 501 11.32 -17.11 17.13
N VAL A 502 11.32 -16.01 17.87
CA VAL A 502 11.96 -14.74 17.48
C VAL A 502 13.45 -14.72 17.87
N GLN A 503 13.90 -15.52 18.86
CA GLN A 503 15.30 -15.55 19.27
C GLN A 503 16.26 -15.95 18.12
N ASP A 504 15.87 -16.90 17.28
CA ASP A 504 16.69 -17.29 16.14
C ASP A 504 16.76 -16.19 15.08
N ASP A 505 15.68 -15.43 14.89
CA ASP A 505 15.65 -14.29 13.98
C ASP A 505 16.48 -13.11 14.53
N LEU A 506 16.52 -12.89 15.84
CA LEU A 506 17.42 -11.90 16.48
C LEU A 506 18.90 -12.25 16.26
N LYS A 507 19.29 -13.52 16.47
CA LYS A 507 20.65 -14.00 16.15
C LYS A 507 20.97 -13.85 14.66
N ALA A 508 19.98 -14.08 13.79
CA ALA A 508 20.13 -13.87 12.35
C ALA A 508 20.36 -12.39 12.02
N LEU A 509 19.68 -11.45 12.70
CA LEU A 509 19.93 -10.00 12.54
C LEU A 509 21.35 -9.60 12.96
N GLU A 510 21.86 -10.14 14.07
CA GLU A 510 23.26 -9.93 14.48
C GLU A 510 24.25 -10.48 13.45
N LYS A 511 23.95 -11.65 12.87
CA LYS A 511 24.75 -12.25 11.79
C LYS A 511 24.70 -11.39 10.53
N LEU A 512 23.53 -10.85 10.17
CA LEU A 512 23.34 -9.95 9.04
C LEU A 512 24.14 -8.64 9.21
N ALA A 513 24.13 -8.06 10.41
CA ALA A 513 24.95 -6.91 10.76
C ALA A 513 26.45 -7.20 10.61
N ARG A 514 26.94 -8.36 11.09
CA ARG A 514 28.35 -8.78 10.93
C ARG A 514 28.74 -9.01 9.47
N PHE A 515 27.88 -9.64 8.67
CA PHE A 515 28.11 -9.77 7.24
C PHE A 515 28.22 -8.40 6.59
N SER A 516 27.31 -7.49 6.93
CA SER A 516 27.33 -6.13 6.40
C SER A 516 28.59 -5.36 6.77
N SER A 517 29.08 -5.45 8.01
CA SER A 517 30.37 -4.85 8.42
C SER A 517 31.56 -5.37 7.61
N ARG A 518 31.61 -6.69 7.37
CA ARG A 518 32.68 -7.31 6.56
C ARG A 518 32.60 -6.85 5.10
N GLY A 519 31.40 -6.71 4.57
CA GLY A 519 31.18 -6.21 3.21
C GLY A 519 31.60 -4.75 3.06
N LEU A 520 31.27 -3.92 4.06
CA LEU A 520 31.70 -2.53 4.14
C LEU A 520 33.23 -2.41 4.15
N SER A 521 33.91 -3.13 5.05
CA SER A 521 35.37 -3.14 5.13
C SER A 521 36.02 -3.58 3.80
N GLY A 522 35.48 -4.62 3.15
CA GLY A 522 35.96 -5.05 1.85
C GLY A 522 35.74 -4.02 0.74
N CYS A 523 34.66 -3.24 0.79
CA CYS A 523 34.44 -2.13 -0.15
C CYS A 523 35.40 -0.96 0.12
N GLU A 524 35.66 -0.61 1.38
CA GLU A 524 36.62 0.44 1.75
C GLU A 524 38.04 0.11 1.30
N GLU A 525 38.42 -1.17 1.39
CA GLU A 525 39.69 -1.66 0.85
C GLU A 525 39.74 -1.55 -0.69
N LEU A 526 38.66 -1.93 -1.39
CA LEU A 526 38.57 -1.75 -2.85
C LEU A 526 38.65 -0.27 -3.26
N ILE A 527 37.98 0.63 -2.53
CA ILE A 527 38.04 2.08 -2.74
C ILE A 527 39.49 2.55 -2.64
N ARG A 528 40.20 2.17 -1.59
CA ARG A 528 41.61 2.54 -1.39
C ARG A 528 42.50 2.05 -2.53
N LEU A 529 42.38 0.76 -2.92
CA LEU A 529 43.15 0.19 -4.03
C LEU A 529 42.91 0.94 -5.33
N SER A 530 41.66 1.33 -5.60
CA SER A 530 41.30 2.02 -6.85
C SER A 530 41.71 3.50 -6.92
N GLN A 531 42.20 4.08 -5.82
CA GLN A 531 42.74 5.45 -5.78
C GLN A 531 44.26 5.50 -6.02
N GLU A 532 44.93 4.35 -5.99
CA GLU A 532 46.39 4.23 -6.17
C GLU A 532 46.73 3.82 -7.61
N ASN A 533 47.96 4.08 -8.08
CA ASN A 533 48.44 3.55 -9.37
C ASN A 533 48.55 2.02 -9.25
N LEU A 534 47.54 1.31 -9.76
CA LEU A 534 47.38 -0.14 -9.61
C LEU A 534 48.57 -0.92 -10.19
N LYS A 535 49.30 -1.63 -9.33
CA LYS A 535 50.25 -2.66 -9.75
C LYS A 535 49.50 -3.96 -10.09
N PRO A 536 50.11 -4.91 -10.84
CA PRO A 536 49.48 -6.20 -11.14
C PRO A 536 49.02 -6.98 -9.90
N GLU A 537 49.75 -6.86 -8.79
CA GLU A 537 49.41 -7.44 -7.48
C GLU A 537 48.14 -6.83 -6.86
N ASP A 538 47.93 -5.52 -7.00
CA ASP A 538 46.73 -4.82 -6.52
C ASP A 538 45.48 -5.25 -7.32
N ILE A 539 45.64 -5.50 -8.62
CA ILE A 539 44.57 -6.01 -9.48
C ILE A 539 44.14 -7.42 -9.04
N GLU A 540 45.08 -8.31 -8.75
CA GLU A 540 44.75 -9.66 -8.30
C GLU A 540 44.11 -9.65 -6.89
N HIS A 541 44.59 -8.77 -6.01
CA HIS A 541 43.99 -8.56 -4.70
C HIS A 541 42.56 -8.02 -4.81
N ALA A 542 42.32 -7.01 -5.66
CA ALA A 542 40.99 -6.48 -5.93
C ALA A 542 40.03 -7.56 -6.48
N LYS A 543 40.49 -8.42 -7.39
CA LYS A 543 39.70 -9.58 -7.88
C LYS A 543 39.34 -10.54 -6.75
N LYS A 544 40.27 -10.83 -5.85
CA LYS A 544 40.04 -11.71 -4.69
C LYS A 544 39.04 -11.09 -3.72
N LEU A 545 39.11 -9.78 -3.47
CA LEU A 545 38.12 -9.04 -2.68
C LEU A 545 36.74 -9.09 -3.33
N GLY A 546 36.65 -8.82 -4.64
CA GLY A 546 35.39 -8.92 -5.38
C GLY A 546 34.72 -10.29 -5.26
N LYS A 547 35.49 -11.38 -5.43
CA LYS A 547 34.98 -12.76 -5.22
C LYS A 547 34.48 -13.00 -3.80
N ARG A 548 35.17 -12.44 -2.78
CA ARG A 548 34.74 -12.55 -1.38
C ARG A 548 33.44 -11.79 -1.13
N LEU A 549 33.28 -10.59 -1.69
CA LEU A 549 32.06 -9.79 -1.60
C LEU A 549 30.87 -10.50 -2.27
N LEU A 550 31.04 -11.08 -3.46
CA LEU A 550 29.98 -11.86 -4.12
C LEU A 550 29.51 -13.04 -3.28
N LYS A 551 30.44 -13.77 -2.65
CA LYS A 551 30.10 -14.86 -1.73
C LYS A 551 29.34 -14.35 -0.50
N LEU A 552 29.68 -13.16 -0.02
CA LEU A 552 29.01 -12.52 1.11
C LEU A 552 27.59 -12.07 0.74
N ASP A 553 27.39 -11.51 -0.45
CA ASP A 553 26.08 -11.15 -1.01
C ASP A 553 25.17 -12.38 -1.09
N GLU A 554 25.72 -13.52 -1.54
CA GLU A 554 24.98 -14.78 -1.55
C GLU A 554 24.61 -15.25 -0.13
N GLN A 555 25.53 -15.15 0.83
CA GLN A 555 25.25 -15.49 2.23
C GLN A 555 24.15 -14.61 2.84
N ILE A 556 24.14 -13.32 2.53
CA ILE A 556 23.09 -12.38 2.93
C ILE A 556 21.74 -12.81 2.33
N ARG A 557 21.70 -13.09 1.02
CA ARG A 557 20.49 -13.55 0.34
C ARG A 557 19.94 -14.84 0.95
N LEU A 558 20.79 -15.84 1.15
CA LEU A 558 20.41 -17.13 1.74
C LEU A 558 19.84 -16.96 3.16
N LEU A 559 20.39 -16.05 3.96
CA LEU A 559 19.91 -15.80 5.30
C LEU A 559 18.43 -15.36 5.31
N GLY A 560 18.02 -14.47 4.40
CA GLY A 560 16.62 -14.04 4.30
C GLY A 560 15.68 -15.10 3.71
N LEU A 561 16.19 -16.10 2.99
CA LEU A 561 15.38 -17.25 2.56
C LEU A 561 15.09 -18.21 3.71
N VAL A 562 16.06 -18.38 4.63
CA VAL A 562 15.90 -19.21 5.83
C VAL A 562 15.05 -18.47 6.88
N HIS A 563 15.32 -17.19 7.09
CA HIS A 563 14.62 -16.32 8.04
C HIS A 563 13.69 -15.37 7.29
N GLN A 564 12.47 -15.82 6.99
CA GLN A 564 11.51 -15.05 6.18
C GLN A 564 11.21 -13.65 6.74
N ALA A 565 11.24 -13.48 8.07
CA ALA A 565 11.05 -12.20 8.73
C ALA A 565 12.16 -11.17 8.41
N LEU A 566 13.35 -11.61 8.01
CA LEU A 566 14.49 -10.77 7.58
C LEU A 566 14.52 -10.54 6.06
N ARG A 567 13.67 -11.25 5.30
CA ARG A 567 13.63 -11.18 3.84
C ARG A 567 13.42 -9.76 3.30
N PRO A 568 12.64 -8.84 3.93
CA PRO A 568 12.58 -7.45 3.49
C PRO A 568 13.96 -6.79 3.40
N LEU A 569 14.80 -6.93 4.44
CA LEU A 569 16.14 -6.33 4.49
C LEU A 569 17.05 -6.91 3.39
N THR A 570 17.08 -8.24 3.28
CA THR A 570 17.98 -8.89 2.31
C THR A 570 17.54 -8.67 0.87
N LEU A 571 16.24 -8.53 0.60
CA LEU A 571 15.72 -8.15 -0.72
C LEU A 571 16.04 -6.70 -1.04
N MET A 572 15.86 -5.75 -0.11
CA MET A 572 16.26 -4.35 -0.30
C MET A 572 17.74 -4.23 -0.66
N PHE A 573 18.61 -4.95 0.07
CA PHE A 573 20.04 -5.02 -0.23
C PHE A 573 20.33 -5.63 -1.60
N THR A 574 19.77 -6.82 -1.88
CA THR A 574 20.03 -7.54 -3.15
C THR A 574 19.55 -6.74 -4.35
N PHE A 575 18.37 -6.11 -4.24
CA PHE A 575 17.80 -5.30 -5.29
C PHE A 575 18.56 -3.97 -5.47
N GLY A 576 18.96 -3.34 -4.36
CA GLY A 576 19.87 -2.19 -4.41
C GLY A 576 21.18 -2.51 -5.12
N LYS A 577 21.77 -3.68 -4.87
CA LYS A 577 22.98 -4.16 -5.56
C LYS A 577 22.75 -4.36 -7.05
N ALA A 578 21.58 -4.87 -7.44
CA ALA A 578 21.21 -5.04 -8.85
C ALA A 578 20.97 -3.70 -9.58
N ASN A 579 20.65 -2.63 -8.85
CA ASN A 579 20.45 -1.28 -9.41
C ASN A 579 21.76 -0.46 -9.52
N LEU A 580 22.91 -1.04 -9.15
CA LEU A 580 24.19 -0.35 -9.29
C LEU A 580 24.62 -0.30 -10.76
N GLU A 581 24.45 0.87 -11.36
CA GLU A 581 25.13 1.25 -12.61
C GLU A 581 26.59 1.57 -12.28
N ASP A 582 27.58 1.06 -13.02
CA ASP A 582 28.95 1.60 -13.21
C ASP A 582 29.88 0.46 -13.67
N ALA A 583 30.63 0.68 -14.75
CA ALA A 583 31.67 -0.26 -15.20
C ALA A 583 33.00 -0.08 -14.45
N GLU A 584 33.18 1.05 -13.78
CA GLU A 584 34.40 1.41 -13.06
C GLU A 584 34.39 0.89 -11.62
N LEU A 585 35.55 0.38 -11.18
CA LEU A 585 35.69 -0.25 -9.87
C LEU A 585 35.44 0.73 -8.71
N PHE A 586 36.00 1.94 -8.77
CA PHE A 586 35.90 2.93 -7.68
C PHE A 586 34.44 3.35 -7.41
N PRO A 587 33.67 3.87 -8.39
CA PRO A 587 32.28 4.23 -8.19
C PRO A 587 31.41 3.05 -7.71
N LEU A 588 31.62 1.86 -8.28
CA LEU A 588 30.90 0.65 -7.88
C LEU A 588 31.19 0.24 -6.43
N ALA A 589 32.44 0.36 -5.98
CA ALA A 589 32.83 0.08 -4.59
C ALA A 589 32.24 1.10 -3.62
N VAL A 590 32.23 2.41 -3.98
CA VAL A 590 31.59 3.47 -3.18
C VAL A 590 30.08 3.25 -3.05
N ARG A 591 29.39 2.91 -4.13
CA ARG A 591 27.93 2.67 -4.05
C ARG A 591 27.61 1.37 -3.31
N SER A 592 28.42 0.32 -3.50
CA SER A 592 28.31 -0.94 -2.76
C SER A 592 28.52 -0.75 -1.26
N SER A 593 29.48 0.09 -0.85
CA SER A 593 29.74 0.36 0.56
C SER A 593 28.53 1.01 1.25
N ARG A 594 27.84 1.92 0.56
CA ARG A 594 26.58 2.53 1.04
C ARG A 594 25.49 1.49 1.27
N LEU A 595 25.33 0.51 0.39
CA LEU A 595 24.33 -0.55 0.54
C LEU A 595 24.64 -1.48 1.72
N TYR A 596 25.90 -1.90 1.90
CA TYR A 596 26.29 -2.67 3.08
C TYR A 596 26.11 -1.87 4.36
N ARG A 597 26.46 -0.58 4.33
CA ARG A 597 26.26 0.32 5.46
C ARG A 597 24.77 0.42 5.82
N LEU A 598 23.89 0.61 4.84
CA LEU A 598 22.44 0.65 5.03
C LEU A 598 21.90 -0.66 5.64
N LEU A 599 22.25 -1.80 5.06
CA LEU A 599 21.84 -3.12 5.56
C LEU A 599 22.29 -3.36 7.01
N ARG A 600 23.52 -2.93 7.34
CA ARG A 600 24.03 -2.98 8.73
C ARG A 600 23.13 -2.19 9.66
N TYR A 601 22.77 -0.97 9.30
CA TYR A 601 21.90 -0.11 10.10
C TYR A 601 20.51 -0.71 10.28
N GLU A 602 19.87 -1.11 9.19
CA GLU A 602 18.54 -1.72 9.21
C GLU A 602 18.51 -2.95 10.11
N SER A 603 19.55 -3.79 10.04
CA SER A 603 19.67 -5.00 10.86
C SER A 603 19.75 -4.68 12.35
N ILE A 604 20.56 -3.67 12.73
CA ILE A 604 20.73 -3.26 14.13
C ILE A 604 19.46 -2.59 14.66
N LEU A 605 18.87 -1.69 13.87
CA LEU A 605 17.66 -0.96 14.25
C LEU A 605 16.49 -1.93 14.47
N LEU A 606 16.26 -2.85 13.53
CA LEU A 606 15.21 -3.86 13.66
C LEU A 606 15.45 -4.77 14.87
N HIS A 607 16.69 -5.22 15.08
CA HIS A 607 17.07 -6.02 16.24
C HIS A 607 16.72 -5.33 17.55
N ARG A 608 17.13 -4.06 17.70
CA ARG A 608 16.90 -3.29 18.93
C ARG A 608 15.42 -2.99 19.16
N LEU A 609 14.67 -2.62 18.13
CA LEU A 609 13.23 -2.40 18.23
C LEU A 609 12.50 -3.65 18.72
N ILE A 610 12.84 -4.81 18.15
CA ILE A 610 12.21 -6.09 18.53
C ILE A 610 12.64 -6.50 19.94
N LYS A 611 13.94 -6.46 20.25
CA LYS A 611 14.46 -6.83 21.57
C LYS A 611 13.87 -5.95 22.68
N GLY A 612 13.94 -4.62 22.52
CA GLY A 612 13.40 -3.68 23.50
C GLY A 612 11.87 -3.77 23.67
N CYS A 613 11.15 -4.15 22.60
CA CYS A 613 9.72 -4.45 22.70
C CYS A 613 9.49 -5.73 23.52
N LEU A 614 10.21 -6.82 23.22
CA LEU A 614 10.05 -8.10 23.93
C LEU A 614 10.35 -7.99 25.43
N GLU A 615 11.40 -7.25 25.81
CA GLU A 615 11.76 -6.99 27.22
C GLU A 615 10.66 -6.26 28.01
N ARG A 616 9.79 -5.51 27.31
CA ARG A 616 8.64 -4.80 27.89
C ARG A 616 7.33 -5.60 27.82
N LEU A 617 7.31 -6.70 27.05
CA LEU A 617 6.16 -7.60 26.93
C LEU A 617 6.21 -8.77 27.92
N THR A 618 7.40 -9.11 28.41
CA THR A 618 7.65 -10.02 29.53
C THR A 618 7.36 -9.35 30.85
#